data_AF-A0A955XSQ7-F1
#
_entry.id   AF-A0A955XSQ7-F1
#
_cell.length_a   1.000
_cell.length_b   1.000
_cell.length_c   1.000
_cell.angle_alpha   90.00
_cell.angle_beta   90.00
_cell.angle_gamma   90.00
#
_symmetry.space_group_name_H-M   'P 1'
#
loop_
_entity.id
_entity.type
_entity.pdbx_description
1 polymer ?
#
loop_
_entity_poly.entity_id
_entity_poly.type
_entity_poly.pdbx_seq_one_letter_code
_entity_poly.pdbx_strand_id
1 'polypeptide(L)'
;VPGTLGGAVAMNAGTRSGELGDVLVSVRVMGPDGTIQDLDHARLGFAYRTANVPAGSLVVSARLRATVGGVDEGKARVREEREYRNRTQPYSSPSAGSVFRNPEGDHAGRLIEAAQLKGTRRGGAQISPLHANFIVTEEGATAADVLELMALARREVRTQFGVQLHPEQRLLGFSEHSVLNLLDQLEERLQGGRA
;
A
#
# COMPACT_ATOMS: atom_id res chain seq x y z
N VAL A 1 -7.65 -6.14 -7.31
CA VAL A 1 -6.77 -5.71 -6.20
C VAL A 1 -6.70 -6.87 -5.22
N PRO A 2 -5.50 -7.37 -4.85
CA PRO A 2 -5.37 -8.42 -3.83
C PRO A 2 -5.90 -7.96 -2.47
N GLY A 3 -6.45 -8.89 -1.68
CA GLY A 3 -6.97 -8.63 -0.33
C GLY A 3 -8.46 -8.92 -0.20
N THR A 4 -9.02 -8.57 0.97
CA THR A 4 -10.45 -8.74 1.27
C THR A 4 -11.21 -7.43 1.04
N LEU A 5 -12.54 -7.53 0.88
CA LEU A 5 -13.40 -6.35 0.79
C LEU A 5 -13.29 -5.45 2.03
N GLY A 6 -13.16 -6.02 3.23
CA GLY A 6 -12.99 -5.25 4.46
C GLY A 6 -11.68 -4.45 4.49
N GLY A 7 -10.57 -5.07 4.05
CA GLY A 7 -9.31 -4.35 3.88
C GLY A 7 -9.40 -3.25 2.81
N ALA A 8 -10.12 -3.52 1.71
CA ALA A 8 -10.36 -2.54 0.66
C ALA A 8 -11.16 -1.33 1.16
N VAL A 9 -12.15 -1.53 2.03
CA VAL A 9 -12.88 -0.45 2.73
C VAL A 9 -11.92 0.34 3.61
N ALA A 10 -11.18 -0.33 4.50
CA ALA A 10 -10.32 0.32 5.48
C ALA A 10 -9.23 1.19 4.85
N MET A 11 -8.76 0.82 3.66
CA MET A 11 -7.69 1.51 2.95
C MET A 11 -8.17 2.36 1.78
N ASN A 12 -9.50 2.51 1.57
CA ASN A 12 -10.06 3.08 0.34
C ASN A 12 -9.29 2.60 -0.91
N ALA A 13 -9.26 1.27 -1.10
CA ALA A 13 -8.38 0.66 -2.08
C ALA A 13 -8.68 1.21 -3.48
N GLY A 14 -7.63 1.60 -4.19
CA GLY A 14 -7.75 2.28 -5.47
C GLY A 14 -6.80 1.73 -6.53
N THR A 15 -7.17 2.03 -7.77
CA THR A 15 -6.38 1.76 -8.97
C THR A 15 -6.34 3.02 -9.83
N ARG A 16 -5.73 2.93 -11.01
CA ARG A 16 -5.82 3.99 -12.02
C ARG A 16 -7.24 4.28 -12.52
N SER A 17 -8.16 3.34 -12.33
CA SER A 17 -9.54 3.41 -12.83
C SER A 17 -10.55 3.88 -11.77
N GLY A 18 -10.08 4.29 -10.58
CA GLY A 18 -10.93 4.74 -9.48
C GLY A 18 -10.63 4.04 -8.15
N GLU A 19 -11.35 4.47 -7.12
CA GLU A 19 -11.23 4.00 -5.73
C GLU A 19 -12.54 3.40 -5.23
N LEU A 20 -12.46 2.59 -4.17
CA LEU A 20 -13.66 1.93 -3.63
C LEU A 20 -14.72 2.95 -3.16
N GLY A 21 -14.27 4.09 -2.62
CA GLY A 21 -15.15 5.20 -2.22
C GLY A 21 -16.02 5.74 -3.37
N ASP A 22 -15.64 5.57 -4.63
CA ASP A 22 -16.42 6.04 -5.79
C ASP A 22 -17.71 5.24 -5.99
N VAL A 23 -17.72 3.97 -5.54
CA VAL A 23 -18.82 3.02 -5.76
C VAL A 23 -19.47 2.55 -4.47
N LEU A 24 -18.88 2.84 -3.31
CA LEU A 24 -19.40 2.36 -2.04
C LEU A 24 -20.63 3.16 -1.59
N VAL A 25 -21.68 2.47 -1.14
CA VAL A 25 -22.91 3.07 -0.64
C VAL A 25 -22.92 3.08 0.89
N SER A 26 -22.62 1.93 1.50
CA SER A 26 -22.60 1.77 2.95
C SER A 26 -21.78 0.55 3.34
N VAL A 27 -21.35 0.48 4.60
CA VAL A 27 -20.73 -0.69 5.21
C VAL A 27 -21.43 -1.06 6.50
N ARG A 28 -21.44 -2.35 6.80
CA ARG A 28 -21.80 -2.86 8.12
C ARG A 28 -20.54 -3.16 8.89
N VAL A 29 -20.41 -2.62 10.09
CA VAL A 29 -19.27 -2.86 10.97
C VAL A 29 -19.72 -3.46 12.31
N MET A 30 -18.86 -4.28 12.90
CA MET A 30 -19.03 -4.82 14.25
C MET A 30 -17.92 -4.26 15.13
N GLY A 31 -18.29 -3.59 16.23
CA GLY A 31 -17.36 -3.07 17.22
C GLY A 31 -16.75 -4.16 18.12
N PRO A 32 -15.75 -3.81 18.95
CA PRO A 32 -15.12 -4.75 19.89
C PRO A 32 -16.08 -5.32 20.94
N ASP A 33 -17.16 -4.59 21.26
CA ASP A 33 -18.23 -4.98 22.17
C ASP A 33 -19.28 -5.88 21.51
N GLY A 34 -19.12 -6.20 20.22
CA GLY A 34 -20.08 -6.95 19.42
C GLY A 34 -21.22 -6.11 18.84
N THR A 35 -21.25 -4.80 19.11
CA THR A 35 -22.30 -3.91 18.57
C THR A 35 -22.17 -3.78 17.06
N ILE A 36 -23.26 -4.03 16.34
CA ILE A 36 -23.32 -3.90 14.88
C ILE A 36 -23.97 -2.56 14.51
N GLN A 37 -23.33 -1.83 13.59
CA GLN A 37 -23.88 -0.60 13.03
C GLN A 37 -23.64 -0.50 11.53
N ASP A 38 -24.53 0.18 10.83
CA ASP A 38 -24.37 0.54 9.43
C ASP A 38 -23.80 1.98 9.33
N LEU A 39 -22.75 2.16 8.53
CA LEU A 39 -22.14 3.44 8.20
C LEU A 39 -22.39 3.74 6.73
N ASP A 40 -22.93 4.91 6.44
CA ASP A 40 -23.08 5.40 5.08
C ASP A 40 -21.76 5.97 4.54
N HIS A 41 -21.75 6.28 3.24
CA HIS A 41 -20.61 6.88 2.56
C HIS A 41 -20.13 8.19 3.23
N ALA A 42 -21.05 9.05 3.66
CA ALA A 42 -20.71 10.34 4.27
C ALA A 42 -19.96 10.16 5.61
N ARG A 43 -20.37 9.20 6.44
CA ARG A 43 -19.70 8.88 7.71
C ARG A 43 -18.30 8.27 7.52
N LEU A 44 -18.05 7.61 6.39
CA LEU A 44 -16.76 7.00 6.11
C LEU A 44 -15.68 8.01 5.70
N GLY A 45 -16.05 9.24 5.28
CA GLY A 45 -15.09 10.32 5.04
C GLY A 45 -13.90 9.90 4.16
N PHE A 46 -14.17 9.24 3.03
CA PHE A 46 -13.13 8.73 2.15
C PHE A 46 -12.17 9.83 1.69
N ALA A 47 -10.88 9.53 1.75
CA ALA A 47 -9.80 10.31 1.17
C ALA A 47 -8.74 9.37 0.59
N TYR A 48 -7.68 9.91 0.00
CA TYR A 48 -6.61 9.10 -0.57
C TYR A 48 -6.06 8.10 0.46
N ARG A 49 -6.26 6.81 0.17
CA ARG A 49 -5.89 5.66 1.01
C ARG A 49 -6.44 5.69 2.44
N THR A 50 -7.56 6.38 2.65
CA THR A 50 -8.12 6.67 3.98
C THR A 50 -9.63 6.46 4.01
N ALA A 51 -10.12 5.81 5.06
CA ALA A 51 -11.53 5.72 5.42
C ALA A 51 -11.69 5.74 6.95
N ASN A 52 -12.72 6.42 7.45
CA ASN A 52 -13.03 6.56 8.87
C ASN A 52 -13.86 5.37 9.37
N VAL A 53 -13.30 4.17 9.26
CA VAL A 53 -13.85 2.98 9.94
C VAL A 53 -13.50 3.07 11.43
N PRO A 54 -14.45 2.93 12.37
CA PRO A 54 -14.16 3.04 13.78
C PRO A 54 -13.07 2.07 14.23
N ALA A 55 -12.12 2.56 15.03
CA ALA A 55 -10.98 1.77 15.48
C ALA A 55 -11.42 0.50 16.22
N GLY A 56 -10.72 -0.61 15.95
CA GLY A 56 -11.05 -1.92 16.53
C GLY A 56 -12.30 -2.59 15.95
N SER A 57 -13.00 -1.96 15.00
CA SER A 57 -14.17 -2.57 14.36
C SER A 57 -13.81 -3.47 13.19
N LEU A 58 -14.66 -4.46 12.93
CA LEU A 58 -14.58 -5.37 11.78
C LEU A 58 -15.59 -4.97 10.72
N VAL A 59 -15.17 -4.88 9.46
CA VAL A 59 -16.09 -4.72 8.33
C VAL A 59 -16.73 -6.08 8.03
N VAL A 60 -18.04 -6.18 8.21
CA VAL A 60 -18.82 -7.42 8.06
C VAL A 60 -19.36 -7.53 6.63
N SER A 61 -19.83 -6.42 6.05
CA SER A 61 -20.30 -6.37 4.66
C SER A 61 -20.23 -4.95 4.11
N ALA A 62 -20.29 -4.83 2.78
CA ALA A 62 -20.40 -3.54 2.10
C ALA A 62 -21.45 -3.60 1.00
N ARG A 63 -22.15 -2.49 0.78
CA ARG A 63 -23.07 -2.28 -0.34
C ARG A 63 -22.37 -1.41 -1.36
N LEU A 64 -22.29 -1.89 -2.60
CA LEU A 64 -21.68 -1.18 -3.72
C LEU A 64 -22.75 -0.82 -4.75
N ARG A 65 -22.58 0.33 -5.40
CA ARG A 65 -23.36 0.77 -6.55
C ARG A 65 -22.58 0.40 -7.81
N ALA A 66 -23.21 -0.37 -8.68
CA ALA A 66 -22.69 -0.64 -10.01
C ALA A 66 -23.51 0.11 -11.06
N THR A 67 -22.87 0.47 -12.16
CA THR A 67 -23.55 0.98 -13.35
C THR A 67 -23.91 -0.19 -14.26
N VAL A 68 -25.15 -0.22 -14.76
CA VAL A 68 -25.57 -1.20 -15.76
C VAL A 68 -24.82 -0.93 -17.06
N GLY A 69 -24.27 -1.98 -17.68
CA GLY A 69 -23.49 -1.86 -18.91
C GLY A 69 -23.32 -3.21 -19.62
N GLY A 70 -22.61 -3.18 -20.75
CA GLY A 70 -22.35 -4.38 -21.56
C GLY A 70 -21.44 -5.38 -20.85
N VAL A 71 -21.85 -6.66 -20.85
CA VAL A 71 -21.06 -7.74 -20.22
C VAL A 71 -19.68 -7.88 -20.84
N ASP A 72 -19.60 -7.80 -22.18
CA ASP A 72 -18.34 -7.99 -22.90
C ASP A 72 -17.38 -6.81 -22.70
N GLU A 73 -17.90 -5.58 -22.68
CA GLU A 73 -17.13 -4.38 -22.35
C GLU A 73 -16.56 -4.47 -20.91
N GLY A 74 -17.39 -4.87 -19.95
CA GLY A 74 -16.97 -5.07 -18.56
C GLY A 74 -15.85 -6.12 -18.44
N LYS A 75 -16.00 -7.27 -19.11
CA LYS A 75 -14.97 -8.32 -19.15
C LYS A 75 -13.68 -7.85 -19.82
N ALA A 76 -13.77 -7.07 -20.90
CA ALA A 76 -12.62 -6.52 -21.59
C ALA A 76 -11.83 -5.58 -20.67
N ARG A 77 -12.49 -4.67 -19.96
CA ARG A 77 -11.85 -3.76 -18.99
C ARG A 77 -11.16 -4.51 -17.84
N VAL A 78 -11.80 -5.55 -17.30
CA VAL A 78 -11.20 -6.39 -16.25
C VAL A 78 -9.94 -7.09 -16.76
N ARG A 79 -9.97 -7.58 -18.00
CA ARG A 79 -8.83 -8.24 -18.64
C ARG A 79 -7.67 -7.27 -18.83
N GLU A 80 -7.93 -6.09 -19.41
CA GLU A 80 -6.93 -5.05 -19.64
C GLU A 80 -6.23 -4.64 -18.33
N GLU A 81 -6.99 -4.37 -17.26
CA GLU A 81 -6.43 -4.03 -15.96
C GLU A 81 -5.58 -5.17 -15.36
N ARG A 82 -5.97 -6.42 -15.59
CA ARG A 82 -5.18 -7.58 -15.15
C ARG A 82 -3.88 -7.70 -15.94
N GLU A 83 -3.93 -7.56 -17.25
CA GLU A 83 -2.76 -7.61 -18.13
C GLU A 83 -1.78 -6.47 -17.84
N TYR A 84 -2.29 -5.25 -17.65
CA TYR A 84 -1.48 -4.11 -17.22
C TYR A 84 -0.75 -4.42 -15.91
N ARG A 85 -1.45 -4.91 -14.88
CA ARG A 85 -0.82 -5.21 -13.59
C ARG A 85 0.22 -6.30 -13.72
N ASN A 86 -0.07 -7.39 -14.43
CA ASN A 86 0.88 -8.48 -14.65
C ASN A 86 2.15 -8.01 -15.37
N ARG A 87 2.04 -7.02 -16.27
CA ARG A 87 3.19 -6.46 -17.00
C ARG A 87 4.00 -5.48 -16.19
N THR A 88 3.41 -4.80 -15.20
CA THR A 88 4.03 -3.65 -14.53
C THR A 88 4.30 -3.86 -13.05
N GLN A 89 3.78 -4.93 -12.45
CA GLN A 89 3.90 -5.23 -11.02
C GLN A 89 4.33 -6.68 -10.83
N PRO A 90 5.10 -7.00 -9.78
CA PRO A 90 5.63 -8.34 -9.53
C PRO A 90 4.54 -9.27 -8.93
N TYR A 91 3.44 -9.46 -9.66
CA TYR A 91 2.24 -10.17 -9.17
C TYR A 91 2.46 -11.67 -8.94
N SER A 92 3.50 -12.25 -9.55
CA SER A 92 3.92 -13.64 -9.37
C SER A 92 4.84 -13.87 -8.17
N SER A 93 5.28 -12.81 -7.50
CA SER A 93 6.19 -12.87 -6.35
C SER A 93 5.48 -12.44 -5.07
N PRO A 94 5.78 -13.06 -3.92
CA PRO A 94 5.28 -12.58 -2.62
C PRO A 94 5.68 -11.12 -2.38
N SER A 95 4.70 -10.27 -2.09
CA SER A 95 4.86 -8.86 -1.73
C SER A 95 3.61 -8.33 -1.05
N ALA A 96 3.71 -7.18 -0.39
CA ALA A 96 2.59 -6.50 0.27
C ALA A 96 2.08 -5.27 -0.51
N GLY A 97 2.26 -5.25 -1.84
CA GLY A 97 1.89 -4.12 -2.68
C GLY A 97 2.89 -2.96 -2.66
N SER A 98 2.42 -1.76 -3.00
CA SER A 98 3.22 -0.53 -2.91
C SER A 98 3.67 -0.30 -1.46
N VAL A 99 4.95 0.01 -1.28
CA VAL A 99 5.57 0.23 0.02
C VAL A 99 5.26 1.63 0.54
N PHE A 100 5.37 2.63 -0.34
CA PHE A 100 5.17 4.04 0.00
C PHE A 100 4.00 4.65 -0.76
N ARG A 101 3.35 5.62 -0.11
CA ARG A 101 2.37 6.51 -0.75
C ARG A 101 3.09 7.36 -1.79
N ASN A 102 2.36 7.77 -2.83
CA ASN A 102 2.90 8.76 -3.76
C ASN A 102 2.99 10.13 -3.06
N PRO A 103 4.16 10.80 -3.10
CA PRO A 103 4.27 12.18 -2.63
C PRO A 103 3.54 13.13 -3.58
N GLU A 104 3.27 14.35 -3.13
CA GLU A 104 2.61 15.36 -3.95
C GLU A 104 3.42 15.68 -5.20
N GLY A 105 2.76 15.67 -6.37
CA GLY A 105 3.39 15.98 -7.66
C GLY A 105 4.32 14.91 -8.24
N ASP A 106 4.46 13.74 -7.59
CA ASP A 106 5.42 12.72 -8.02
C ASP A 106 4.98 11.28 -7.68
N HIS A 107 5.78 10.29 -8.06
CA HIS A 107 5.54 8.88 -7.81
C HIS A 107 6.71 8.28 -7.04
N ALA A 108 6.40 7.63 -5.91
CA ALA A 108 7.43 6.99 -5.07
C ALA A 108 8.25 5.98 -5.89
N GLY A 109 7.60 5.20 -6.75
CA GLY A 109 8.30 4.25 -7.63
C GLY A 109 9.29 4.91 -8.58
N ARG A 110 8.96 6.07 -9.16
CA ARG A 110 9.86 6.83 -10.04
C ARG A 110 11.07 7.34 -9.26
N LEU A 111 10.85 7.89 -8.06
CA LEU A 111 11.91 8.40 -7.20
C LEU A 111 12.88 7.30 -6.74
N ILE A 112 12.35 6.15 -6.31
CA ILE A 112 13.17 5.01 -5.88
C ILE A 112 13.96 4.42 -7.06
N GLU A 113 13.37 4.37 -8.25
CA GLU A 113 14.06 3.97 -9.48
C GLU A 113 15.15 4.96 -9.88
N ALA A 114 14.86 6.27 -9.84
CA ALA A 114 15.84 7.31 -10.11
C ALA A 114 17.01 7.27 -9.12
N ALA A 115 16.76 6.92 -7.86
CA ALA A 115 17.77 6.63 -6.84
C ALA A 115 18.59 5.34 -7.09
N GLN A 116 18.36 4.65 -8.23
CA GLN A 116 19.07 3.43 -8.64
C GLN A 116 18.90 2.25 -7.65
N LEU A 117 17.75 2.15 -6.99
CA LEU A 117 17.54 1.14 -5.95
C LEU A 117 16.85 -0.15 -6.44
N LYS A 118 16.37 -0.21 -7.69
CA LYS A 118 15.82 -1.44 -8.27
C LYS A 118 16.81 -2.60 -8.16
N GLY A 119 16.32 -3.75 -7.73
CA GLY A 119 17.12 -4.96 -7.54
C GLY A 119 17.96 -4.99 -6.27
N THR A 120 17.98 -3.92 -5.45
CA THR A 120 18.73 -3.91 -4.18
C THR A 120 18.18 -4.94 -3.21
N ARG A 121 19.08 -5.70 -2.56
CA ARG A 121 18.75 -6.82 -1.66
C ARG A 121 19.20 -6.58 -0.21
N ARG A 122 18.42 -7.12 0.73
CA ARG A 122 18.76 -7.32 2.15
C ARG A 122 18.16 -8.65 2.58
N GLY A 123 18.98 -9.56 3.10
CA GLY A 123 18.55 -10.93 3.43
C GLY A 123 17.68 -11.56 2.33
N GLY A 124 16.48 -11.99 2.70
CA GLY A 124 15.51 -12.60 1.77
C GLY A 124 14.59 -11.61 1.04
N ALA A 125 14.78 -10.30 1.18
CA ALA A 125 13.97 -9.26 0.56
C ALA A 125 14.73 -8.51 -0.56
N GLN A 126 13.97 -8.02 -1.55
CA GLN A 126 14.51 -7.27 -2.69
C GLN A 126 13.56 -6.15 -3.12
N ILE A 127 14.09 -4.95 -3.40
CA ILE A 127 13.33 -3.94 -4.16
C ILE A 127 13.13 -4.46 -5.58
N SER A 128 11.88 -4.63 -6.00
CA SER A 128 11.53 -5.30 -7.25
C SER A 128 12.23 -4.64 -8.46
N PRO A 129 12.92 -5.42 -9.30
CA PRO A 129 13.44 -4.92 -10.58
C PRO A 129 12.33 -4.42 -11.53
N LEU A 130 11.11 -4.96 -11.39
CA LEU A 130 9.97 -4.61 -12.23
C LEU A 130 9.32 -3.28 -11.80
N HIS A 131 9.09 -3.10 -10.49
CA HIS A 131 8.44 -1.91 -9.95
C HIS A 131 9.11 -1.45 -8.65
N ALA A 132 9.83 -0.33 -8.66
CA ALA A 132 10.70 0.06 -7.54
C ALA A 132 9.96 0.37 -6.22
N ASN A 133 8.67 0.74 -6.28
CA ASN A 133 7.85 0.89 -5.06
C ASN A 133 7.35 -0.45 -4.47
N PHE A 134 7.82 -1.59 -4.94
CA PHE A 134 7.46 -2.91 -4.40
C PHE A 134 8.71 -3.57 -3.81
N ILE A 135 8.57 -4.15 -2.63
CA ILE A 135 9.54 -5.08 -2.08
C ILE A 135 8.97 -6.49 -2.25
N VAL A 136 9.72 -7.33 -2.96
CA VAL A 136 9.41 -8.76 -3.11
C VAL A 136 10.24 -9.57 -2.12
N THR A 137 9.69 -10.69 -1.68
CA THR A 137 10.32 -11.56 -0.69
C THR A 137 10.42 -12.99 -1.20
N GLU A 138 11.51 -13.64 -0.84
CA GLU A 138 11.73 -15.08 -1.02
C GLU A 138 11.49 -15.83 0.30
N GLU A 139 11.52 -17.16 0.26
CA GLU A 139 11.41 -17.98 1.48
C GLU A 139 12.53 -17.61 2.47
N GLY A 140 12.16 -17.44 3.75
CA GLY A 140 13.11 -17.04 4.81
C GLY A 140 13.33 -15.53 4.94
N ALA A 141 12.69 -14.69 4.12
CA ALA A 141 12.73 -13.25 4.30
C ALA A 141 12.15 -12.82 5.65
N THR A 142 12.82 -11.88 6.32
CA THR A 142 12.40 -11.37 7.63
C THR A 142 11.75 -9.99 7.51
N ALA A 143 10.98 -9.59 8.53
CA ALA A 143 10.48 -8.21 8.61
C ALA A 143 11.61 -7.17 8.70
N ALA A 144 12.75 -7.54 9.30
CA ALA A 144 13.94 -6.71 9.37
C ALA A 144 14.52 -6.43 7.97
N ASP A 145 14.60 -7.46 7.11
CA ASP A 145 15.06 -7.31 5.73
C ASP A 145 14.23 -6.27 4.95
N VAL A 146 12.90 -6.33 5.10
CA VAL A 146 11.98 -5.38 4.47
C VAL A 146 12.18 -3.97 5.05
N LEU A 147 12.27 -3.84 6.37
CA LEU A 147 12.49 -2.58 7.06
C LEU A 147 13.79 -1.89 6.66
N GLU A 148 14.88 -2.65 6.49
CA GLU A 148 16.15 -2.10 6.03
C GLU A 148 16.06 -1.55 4.60
N LEU A 149 15.35 -2.24 3.71
CA LEU A 149 15.11 -1.74 2.34
C LEU A 149 14.20 -0.51 2.34
N MET A 150 13.19 -0.47 3.21
CA MET A 150 12.33 0.70 3.39
C MET A 150 13.14 1.92 3.85
N ALA A 151 13.97 1.76 4.88
CA ALA A 151 14.82 2.82 5.41
C ALA A 151 15.83 3.29 4.35
N LEU A 152 16.48 2.37 3.63
CA LEU A 152 17.39 2.70 2.54
C LEU A 152 16.68 3.54 1.45
N ALA A 153 15.50 3.13 1.01
CA ALA A 153 14.73 3.84 0.00
C ALA A 153 14.33 5.25 0.45
N ARG A 154 13.82 5.41 1.67
CA ARG A 154 13.52 6.73 2.25
C ARG A 154 14.75 7.61 2.30
N ARG A 155 15.89 7.08 2.78
CA ARG A 155 17.15 7.82 2.87
C ARG A 155 17.63 8.33 1.52
N GLU A 156 17.75 7.45 0.53
CA GLU A 156 18.28 7.82 -0.79
C GLU A 156 17.37 8.82 -1.49
N VAL A 157 16.05 8.61 -1.40
CA VAL A 157 15.09 9.54 -2.01
C VAL A 157 15.12 10.91 -1.33
N ARG A 158 15.21 10.96 0.00
CA ARG A 158 15.40 12.22 0.73
C ARG A 158 16.71 12.91 0.34
N THR A 159 17.80 12.15 0.26
CA THR A 159 19.14 12.70 -0.01
C THR A 159 19.26 13.26 -1.43
N GLN A 160 18.67 12.58 -2.41
CA GLN A 160 18.82 12.94 -3.82
C GLN A 160 17.76 13.92 -4.32
N PHE A 161 16.55 13.87 -3.74
CA PHE A 161 15.40 14.64 -4.25
C PHE A 161 14.77 15.57 -3.20
N GLY A 162 15.21 15.52 -1.93
CA GLY A 162 14.59 16.29 -0.86
C GLY A 162 13.19 15.82 -0.48
N VAL A 163 12.74 14.67 -0.98
CA VAL A 163 11.39 14.14 -0.77
C VAL A 163 11.38 13.12 0.36
N GLN A 164 10.52 13.34 1.35
CA GLN A 164 10.30 12.37 2.44
C GLN A 164 9.22 11.36 2.04
N LEU A 165 9.61 10.11 1.83
CA LEU A 165 8.64 9.03 1.57
C LEU A 165 7.96 8.59 2.88
N HIS A 166 6.65 8.37 2.78
CA HIS A 166 5.78 7.90 3.87
C HIS A 166 5.23 6.49 3.54
N PRO A 167 5.36 5.52 4.46
CA PRO A 167 4.83 4.17 4.26
C PRO A 167 3.31 4.16 3.95
N GLU A 168 2.91 3.31 3.01
CA GLU A 168 1.51 2.96 2.76
C GLU A 168 1.12 1.67 3.49
N GLN A 169 2.07 0.73 3.60
CA GLN A 169 1.90 -0.52 4.32
C GLN A 169 1.77 -0.28 5.83
N ARG A 170 0.89 -1.07 6.47
CA ARG A 170 0.77 -1.11 7.94
C ARG A 170 1.72 -2.14 8.50
N LEU A 171 2.57 -1.73 9.44
CA LEU A 171 3.52 -2.62 10.12
C LEU A 171 2.92 -3.07 11.44
N LEU A 172 2.55 -4.34 11.53
CA LEU A 172 1.96 -4.93 12.74
C LEU A 172 3.06 -5.37 13.71
N GLY A 173 2.80 -5.25 15.01
CA GLY A 173 3.81 -5.46 16.06
C GLY A 173 4.62 -4.21 16.41
N PHE A 174 4.31 -3.08 15.77
CA PHE A 174 4.91 -1.77 15.99
C PHE A 174 3.79 -0.72 16.10
N SER A 175 3.91 0.29 16.96
CA SER A 175 3.01 1.45 16.93
C SER A 175 3.36 2.36 15.74
N GLU A 176 2.41 3.11 15.16
CA GLU A 176 2.71 4.00 14.02
C GLU A 176 3.81 5.02 14.34
N HIS A 177 3.77 5.61 15.53
CA HIS A 177 4.82 6.50 16.00
C HIS A 177 6.16 5.77 16.12
N SER A 178 6.15 4.51 16.58
CA SER A 178 7.37 3.70 16.59
C SER A 178 7.85 3.31 15.19
N VAL A 179 6.98 3.22 14.17
CA VAL A 179 7.39 2.85 12.80
C VAL A 179 8.21 3.96 12.16
N LEU A 180 7.73 5.20 12.19
CA LEU A 180 8.49 6.32 11.63
C LEU A 180 9.80 6.52 12.41
N ASN A 181 9.75 6.49 13.74
CA ASN A 181 10.95 6.59 14.57
C ASN A 181 11.94 5.44 14.30
N LEU A 182 11.46 4.21 14.12
CA LEU A 182 12.30 3.05 13.80
C LEU A 182 12.96 3.22 12.42
N LEU A 183 12.21 3.66 11.42
CA LEU A 183 12.76 3.91 10.09
C LEU A 183 13.77 5.05 10.13
N ASP A 184 13.51 6.13 10.87
CA ASP A 184 14.44 7.25 11.02
C ASP A 184 15.74 6.79 11.73
N GLN A 185 15.65 5.98 12.78
CA GLN A 185 16.82 5.36 13.44
C GLN A 185 17.61 4.44 12.51
N LEU A 186 16.93 3.66 11.66
CA LEU A 186 17.59 2.81 10.67
C LEU A 186 18.31 3.65 9.61
N GLU A 187 17.71 4.76 9.18
CA GLU A 187 18.34 5.71 8.25
C GLU A 187 19.61 6.33 8.83
N GLU A 188 19.60 6.74 10.10
CA GLU A 188 20.76 7.26 10.82
C GLU A 188 21.88 6.21 10.93
N ARG A 189 21.54 4.96 11.27
CA ARG A 189 22.51 3.85 11.31
C ARG A 189 23.18 3.63 9.96
N LEU A 190 22.42 3.76 8.87
CA LEU A 190 22.97 3.64 7.52
C LEU A 190 23.91 4.81 7.15
N GLN A 191 23.82 5.97 7.81
CA GLN A 191 24.74 7.10 7.64
C GLN A 191 26.07 6.87 8.39
N GLY A 192 26.01 6.32 9.61
CA GLY A 192 27.20 6.05 10.45
C GLY A 192 28.09 4.90 9.98
N GLY A 193 27.61 4.05 9.06
CA GLY A 193 28.36 2.92 8.49
C GLY A 193 29.24 3.26 7.27
N ARG A 194 29.34 4.54 6.88
CA ARG A 194 30.34 5.02 5.91
C ARG A 194 31.57 5.54 6.66
N ALA A 195 32.42 4.63 7.13
CA ALA A 195 33.80 4.90 7.54
C ALA A 195 34.69 3.81 6.94
#